data_AF-A0A514EDR6-F1
#
_entry.id   AF-A0A514EDR6-F1
#
_cell.length_a   1.000
_cell.length_b   1.000
_cell.length_c   1.000
_cell.angle_alpha   90.00
_cell.angle_beta   90.00
_cell.angle_gamma   90.00
#
_symmetry.space_group_name_H-M   'P 1'
#
loop_
_entity.id
_entity.type
_entity.pdbx_description
1 polymer ?
#
loop_
_entity_poly.entity_id
_entity_poly.type
_entity_poly.pdbx_seq_one_letter_code
_entity_poly.pdbx_strand_id
1 'polypeptide(L)'
;MDRLLEGPGVEQVGQPSGADTLYTEVESVPLPSGRATLLLPMQRLERRQRGALQPYAPRVRLDAAAAVNAWLRREVTALGSAHDAP
;
A
#
# COMPACT_ATOMS: atom_id res chain seq x y z
N MET A 1 -7.77 -3.55 -8.94
CA MET A 1 -6.84 -4.56 -8.38
C MET A 1 -5.60 -3.82 -7.93
N ASP A 2 -5.12 -4.06 -6.72
CA ASP A 2 -3.93 -3.40 -6.17
C ASP A 2 -2.68 -4.01 -6.83
N ARG A 3 -2.17 -3.33 -7.88
CA ARG A 3 -1.05 -3.81 -8.73
C ARG A 3 0.26 -3.09 -8.44
N LEU A 4 0.31 -2.30 -7.39
CA LEU A 4 1.42 -1.38 -7.13
C LEU A 4 2.77 -2.10 -7.12
N LEU A 5 2.91 -3.24 -6.43
CA LEU A 5 4.19 -3.98 -6.38
C LEU A 5 4.37 -4.98 -7.53
N GLU A 6 3.44 -5.05 -8.49
CA GLU A 6 3.60 -5.91 -9.67
C GLU A 6 4.48 -5.25 -10.73
N GLY A 7 4.67 -3.93 -10.66
CA GLY A 7 5.52 -3.19 -11.57
C GLY A 7 7.01 -3.47 -11.34
N PRO A 8 7.81 -3.72 -12.39
CA PRO A 8 9.26 -3.86 -12.24
C PRO A 8 9.86 -2.56 -11.69
N GLY A 9 10.75 -2.68 -10.71
CA GLY A 9 11.42 -1.55 -10.09
C GLY A 9 10.58 -0.75 -9.08
N VAL A 10 9.37 -1.19 -8.74
CA VAL A 10 8.55 -0.53 -7.71
C VAL A 10 9.02 -0.94 -6.31
N GLU A 11 9.30 0.06 -5.47
CA GLU A 11 9.66 -0.12 -4.06
C GLU A 11 8.81 0.81 -3.18
N GLN A 12 8.34 0.28 -2.04
CA GLN A 12 7.67 1.08 -1.02
C GLN A 12 8.67 1.59 0.01
N VAL A 13 8.66 2.90 0.23
CA VAL A 13 9.51 3.61 1.19
C VAL A 13 8.63 4.48 2.08
N GLY A 14 8.88 4.48 3.39
CA GLY A 14 8.16 5.34 4.34
C GLY A 14 7.64 4.57 5.55
N GLN A 15 6.44 4.92 6.02
CA GLN A 15 5.78 4.26 7.16
C GLN A 15 4.73 3.26 6.70
N PRO A 16 4.35 2.28 7.55
CA PRO A 16 3.20 1.44 7.26
C PRO A 16 1.95 2.28 6.98
N SER A 17 1.18 1.91 5.95
CA SER A 17 -0.11 2.57 5.68
C SER A 17 -1.08 2.33 6.84
N GLY A 18 -2.13 3.15 6.99
CA GLY A 18 -3.13 3.02 8.07
C GLY A 18 -3.98 1.74 8.06
N ALA A 19 -3.78 0.85 7.08
CA ALA A 19 -4.58 -0.36 6.87
C ALA A 19 -6.07 -0.09 6.61
N ASP A 20 -6.46 1.15 6.29
CA ASP A 20 -7.85 1.56 6.04
C ASP A 20 -8.39 1.11 4.68
N THR A 21 -8.00 -0.08 4.26
CA THR A 21 -8.39 -0.62 2.97
C THR A 21 -9.34 -1.79 3.16
N LEU A 22 -10.63 -1.45 3.16
CA LEU A 22 -11.71 -2.39 2.90
C LEU A 22 -11.75 -2.61 1.41
N TYR A 23 -11.22 -3.75 0.97
CA TYR A 23 -11.27 -4.11 -0.45
C TYR A 23 -12.43 -5.00 -0.82
N THR A 24 -13.17 -5.48 0.18
CA THR A 24 -14.44 -6.18 0.09
C THR A 24 -15.57 -5.17 0.00
N GLU A 25 -16.48 -5.31 -0.98
CA GLU A 25 -17.84 -4.80 -0.80
C GLU A 25 -18.38 -5.39 0.49
N VAL A 26 -18.85 -4.54 1.38
CA VAL A 26 -19.41 -4.92 2.68
C VAL A 26 -20.88 -4.56 2.69
N GLU A 27 -21.73 -5.56 2.92
CA GLU A 27 -23.14 -5.30 3.21
C GLU A 27 -23.29 -5.06 4.71
N SER A 28 -24.02 -4.00 5.07
CA SER A 28 -24.36 -3.69 6.45
C SER A 28 -25.77 -4.18 6.75
N VAL A 29 -25.89 -5.18 7.62
CA VAL A 29 -27.18 -5.75 8.02
C VAL A 29 -27.43 -5.42 9.50
N PRO A 30 -28.45 -4.62 9.83
CA PRO A 30 -28.83 -4.41 11.23
C PRO A 30 -29.28 -5.75 11.84
N LEU A 31 -28.79 -6.08 13.02
CA LEU A 31 -29.23 -7.29 13.71
C LEU A 31 -30.70 -7.14 14.17
N PRO A 32 -31.48 -8.23 14.22
CA PRO A 32 -32.88 -8.18 14.67
C PRO A 32 -33.07 -7.59 16.07
N SER A 33 -32.04 -7.65 16.91
CA SER A 33 -32.05 -7.04 18.25
C SER A 33 -31.96 -5.52 18.25
N GLY A 34 -31.58 -4.90 17.13
CA GLY A 34 -31.33 -3.46 16.99
C GLY A 34 -30.08 -2.96 17.72
N ARG A 35 -29.26 -3.85 18.31
CA ARG A 35 -28.13 -3.47 19.17
C ARG A 35 -26.79 -3.36 18.44
N ALA A 36 -26.69 -3.91 17.25
CA ALA A 36 -25.47 -3.87 16.45
C ALA A 36 -25.79 -4.01 14.96
N THR A 37 -24.79 -3.70 14.14
CA THR A 37 -24.79 -3.92 12.69
C THR A 37 -23.73 -4.96 12.35
N LEU A 38 -24.11 -5.98 11.59
CA LEU A 38 -23.19 -6.96 11.05
C LEU A 38 -22.62 -6.43 9.73
N LEU A 39 -21.29 -6.49 9.59
CA LEU A 39 -20.61 -6.20 8.33
C LEU A 39 -20.25 -7.53 7.65
N LEU A 40 -20.90 -7.82 6.53
CA LEU A 40 -20.71 -9.04 5.76
C LEU A 40 -19.83 -8.76 4.53
N PRO A 41 -18.62 -9.34 4.42
CA PRO A 41 -17.82 -9.23 3.21
C PRO A 41 -18.48 -10.03 2.07
N MET A 42 -18.83 -9.33 0.99
CA MET A 42 -19.58 -9.88 -0.15
C MET A 42 -18.69 -10.43 -1.26
N GLN A 43 -17.41 -10.05 -1.28
CA GLN A 43 -16.48 -10.39 -2.35
C GLN A 43 -15.19 -11.02 -1.82
N ARG A 44 -14.91 -12.26 -2.22
CA ARG A 44 -13.58 -12.85 -2.01
C ARG A 44 -12.67 -12.44 -3.15
N LEU A 45 -11.55 -11.81 -2.82
CA LEU A 45 -10.60 -11.34 -3.82
C LEU A 45 -9.30 -12.12 -3.68
N GLU A 46 -8.95 -12.86 -4.73
CA GLU A 46 -7.83 -13.81 -4.72
C GLU A 46 -6.58 -13.24 -5.38
N ARG A 47 -5.45 -13.93 -5.15
CA ARG A 47 -4.14 -13.62 -5.75
C ARG A 47 -3.71 -12.18 -5.51
N ARG A 48 -3.94 -11.69 -4.30
CA ARG A 48 -3.59 -10.34 -3.89
C ARG A 48 -2.27 -10.31 -3.14
N GLN A 49 -1.58 -9.19 -3.27
CA GLN A 49 -0.35 -8.91 -2.52
C GLN A 49 -0.61 -8.62 -1.04
N ARG A 50 -1.84 -8.25 -0.67
CA ARG A 50 -2.26 -8.02 0.71
C ARG A 50 -3.74 -8.34 0.94
N GLY A 51 -4.08 -8.65 2.19
CA GLY A 51 -5.43 -8.86 2.68
C GLY A 51 -6.19 -7.56 2.99
N ALA A 52 -7.48 -7.69 3.29
CA ALA A 52 -8.28 -6.59 3.81
C ALA A 52 -7.77 -6.17 5.20
N LEU A 53 -7.82 -4.88 5.48
CA LEU A 53 -7.29 -4.31 6.73
C LEU A 53 -5.82 -4.67 6.99
N GLN A 54 -5.07 -5.01 5.94
CA GLN A 54 -3.64 -5.25 6.02
C GLN A 54 -2.88 -4.01 5.54
N PRO A 55 -1.99 -3.44 6.37
CA PRO A 55 -1.17 -2.34 5.94
C PRO A 55 -0.14 -2.81 4.93
N TYR A 56 0.23 -1.91 4.01
CA TYR A 56 1.50 -2.04 3.32
C TYR A 56 2.66 -1.82 4.29
N ALA A 57 3.60 -2.75 4.30
CA ALA A 57 4.80 -2.70 5.13
C ALA A 57 6.01 -2.38 4.23
N PRO A 58 6.47 -1.11 4.17
CA PRO A 58 7.62 -0.74 3.37
C PRO A 58 8.88 -1.43 3.88
N ARG A 59 9.74 -1.88 2.95
CA ARG A 59 11.04 -2.48 3.28
C ARG A 59 12.00 -1.44 3.86
N VAL A 60 11.94 -0.23 3.32
CA VAL A 60 12.74 0.91 3.79
C VAL A 60 11.85 1.83 4.61
N ARG A 61 12.12 1.90 5.92
CA ARG A 61 11.37 2.77 6.82
C ARG A 61 12.03 4.13 6.97
N LEU A 62 11.32 5.15 6.56
CA LEU A 62 11.74 6.55 6.69
C LEU A 62 10.55 7.38 7.15
N ASP A 63 10.81 8.51 7.80
CA ASP A 63 9.76 9.52 7.96
C ASP A 63 9.32 10.02 6.57
N ALA A 64 8.11 10.56 6.47
CA ALA A 64 7.50 10.86 5.17
C ALA A 64 8.33 11.85 4.34
N ALA A 65 8.98 12.82 4.97
CA ALA A 65 9.82 13.80 4.29
C ALA A 65 11.18 13.22 3.89
N ALA A 66 11.81 12.44 4.77
CA ALA A 66 13.06 11.73 4.53
C ALA A 66 12.91 10.66 3.43
N ALA A 67 11.74 10.02 3.32
CA ALA A 67 11.45 9.03 2.28
C ALA A 67 11.56 9.64 0.87
N VAL A 68 10.89 10.79 0.65
CA VAL A 68 10.94 11.51 -0.63
C VAL A 68 12.35 12.01 -0.92
N ASN A 69 13.04 12.58 0.08
CA ASN A 69 14.39 13.09 -0.08
C ASN A 69 15.43 11.99 -0.32
N ALA A 70 15.26 10.80 0.23
CA ALA A 70 16.13 9.65 -0.03
C ALA A 70 15.93 9.15 -1.46
N TRP A 71 14.68 9.04 -1.92
CA TRP A 71 14.37 8.67 -3.30
C TRP A 71 14.94 9.68 -4.31
N LEU A 72 14.68 10.98 -4.12
CA LEU A 72 15.20 12.04 -5.01
C LEU A 72 16.73 12.01 -5.11
N ARG A 73 17.43 11.84 -3.98
CA ARG A 73 18.90 11.74 -3.99
C ARG A 73 19.41 10.54 -4.79
N ARG A 74 18.75 9.38 -4.68
CA ARG A 74 19.09 8.18 -5.46
C ARG A 74 18.94 8.45 -6.96
N GLU A 75 17.81 9.01 -7.38
CA GLU A 75 17.53 9.27 -8.80
C GLU A 75 18.48 10.33 -9.38
N VAL A 76 18.76 11.42 -8.65
CA VAL A 76 19.73 12.44 -9.07
C VAL A 76 21.13 11.84 -9.22
N THR A 77 21.55 10.98 -8.29
CA THR A 77 22.86 10.30 -8.35
C THR A 77 22.93 9.37 -9.57
N ALA A 78 21.86 8.61 -9.83
CA ALA A 78 21.80 7.71 -10.98
C ALA A 78 21.88 8.46 -12.32
N LEU A 79 21.21 9.62 -12.44
CA LEU A 79 21.27 10.47 -13.63
C LEU A 79 22.66 11.07 -13.85
N GLY A 80 23.32 11.54 -12.79
CA GLY A 80 24.69 12.04 -12.88
C GLY A 80 25.67 10.95 -13.32
N SER A 81 25.53 9.74 -12.77
CA SER A 81 26.36 8.58 -13.13
C SER A 81 26.16 8.14 -14.59
N ALA A 82 24.95 8.28 -15.12
CA ALA A 82 24.65 7.96 -16.52
C ALA A 82 25.16 9.03 -17.50
N HIS A 83 25.26 10.29 -17.06
CA HIS A 83 25.83 11.39 -17.85
C HIS A 83 27.35 11.27 -18.00
N ASP A 84 28.02 10.71 -16.98
CA ASP A 84 29.47 10.52 -16.94
C ASP A 84 29.92 9.15 -17.53
N ALA A 85 28.99 8.34 -18.05
CA ALA A 85 29.32 7.11 -18.75
C ALA A 85 29.81 7.43 -20.19
N PRO A 86 30.95 6.86 -20.64
CA PRO A 86 31.62 7.21 -21.91
C PRO A 86 30.84 6.84 -23.17
#